data_AF-A0A1A7WTH5-F1
#
_entry.id   AF-A0A1A7WTH5-F1
#
_cell.length_a   1.000
_cell.length_b   1.000
_cell.length_c   1.000
_cell.angle_alpha   90.00
_cell.angle_beta   90.00
_cell.angle_gamma   90.00
#
_symmetry.space_group_name_H-M   'P 1'
#
loop_
_entity.id
_entity.type
_entity.pdbx_description
1 polymer ?
#
loop_
_entity_poly.entity_id
_entity_poly.type
_entity_poly.pdbx_seq_one_letter_code
_entity_poly.pdbx_strand_id
1 'polypeptide(L)'
;MRGINLPPPPGVSPNDLDASVKFEFPFPSSEEAQRDKTNTVKNTSSPEFKEQFKLNINRTHRGFKRVIQSKGIKFEILHKGGLFKTDKVVGSAQLKLEALENHAEIREIIDVMDGRKATGGKLEVRVKIREPLSGVDLQPVTEKWLVLESLSSLSPPEKPKERAPSPRSKPRHEAASRGSHSNSCPPQYKLHSFSLLDYDRERLERKLSDYRKNHRDPPPDLIHQHKDVIHRLQWQKAQLERASPALLTEYENVLRRFVQGLSESVKKYSSQGNRDAAKDALGRLKMVENELESLKRKRTG
;
A
#
# COMPACT_ATOMS: atom_id res chain seq x y z
N MET A 1 -20.92 15.43 -12.65
CA MET A 1 -20.57 16.27 -11.48
C MET A 1 -21.87 16.85 -10.92
N ARG A 2 -21.93 17.20 -9.65
CA ARG A 2 -23.13 17.81 -9.06
C ARG A 2 -22.77 18.93 -8.09
N GLY A 3 -23.39 20.09 -8.23
CA GLY A 3 -23.31 21.16 -7.25
C GLY A 3 -24.29 20.92 -6.11
N ILE A 4 -23.92 21.32 -4.88
CA ILE A 4 -24.75 21.22 -3.69
C ILE A 4 -24.69 22.57 -3.00
N ASN A 5 -25.82 23.26 -2.89
CA ASN A 5 -25.93 24.59 -2.24
C ASN A 5 -24.86 25.58 -2.72
N LEU A 6 -24.65 25.66 -4.04
CA LEU A 6 -23.66 26.57 -4.62
C LEU A 6 -23.99 28.03 -4.26
N PRO A 7 -22.97 28.86 -3.97
CA PRO A 7 -23.19 30.24 -3.60
C PRO A 7 -23.71 31.05 -4.80
N PRO A 8 -24.83 31.78 -4.66
CA PRO A 8 -25.24 32.71 -5.69
C PRO A 8 -24.33 33.95 -5.68
N PRO A 9 -24.07 34.58 -6.83
CA PRO A 9 -23.39 35.86 -6.86
C PRO A 9 -24.25 36.96 -6.21
N PRO A 10 -23.62 38.07 -5.73
CA PRO A 10 -24.34 39.21 -5.18
C PRO A 10 -25.47 39.69 -6.10
N GLY A 11 -26.69 39.79 -5.55
CA GLY A 11 -27.88 40.24 -6.28
C GLY A 11 -28.63 39.14 -7.05
N VAL A 12 -28.20 37.88 -6.95
CA VAL A 12 -28.88 36.72 -7.56
C VAL A 12 -29.42 35.83 -6.46
N SER A 13 -30.65 35.32 -6.61
CA SER A 13 -31.20 34.36 -5.66
C SER A 13 -30.60 32.96 -5.91
N PRO A 14 -30.53 32.06 -4.90
CA PRO A 14 -30.06 30.70 -5.12
C PRO A 14 -30.80 29.95 -6.24
N ASN A 15 -32.08 30.26 -6.46
CA ASN A 15 -32.91 29.61 -7.47
C ASN A 15 -32.80 30.26 -8.86
N ASP A 16 -32.11 31.40 -8.99
CA ASP A 16 -31.84 32.06 -10.28
C ASP A 16 -30.39 31.81 -10.73
N LEU A 17 -29.68 30.91 -10.05
CA LEU A 17 -28.31 30.57 -10.39
C LEU A 17 -28.26 29.72 -11.67
N ASP A 18 -27.72 30.34 -12.73
CA ASP A 18 -27.32 29.64 -13.95
C ASP A 18 -25.87 29.17 -13.83
N ALA A 19 -25.66 27.93 -13.40
CA ALA A 19 -24.33 27.42 -13.07
C ALA A 19 -23.69 26.63 -14.21
N SER A 20 -22.38 26.74 -14.34
CA SER A 20 -21.52 25.87 -15.15
C SER A 20 -20.19 25.65 -14.45
N VAL A 21 -19.52 24.54 -14.71
CA VAL A 21 -18.22 24.22 -14.09
C VAL A 21 -17.17 24.15 -15.18
N LYS A 22 -16.14 24.98 -15.06
CA LYS A 22 -14.91 24.86 -15.85
C LYS A 22 -13.90 24.07 -15.03
N PHE A 23 -13.17 23.17 -15.66
CA PHE A 23 -12.04 22.52 -15.00
C PHE A 23 -10.72 22.87 -15.67
N GLU A 24 -9.63 22.72 -14.92
CA GLU A 24 -8.27 22.82 -15.39
C GLU A 24 -7.46 21.65 -14.84
N PHE A 25 -6.95 20.82 -15.77
CA PHE A 25 -6.07 19.71 -15.49
C PHE A 25 -4.64 20.05 -15.96
N PRO A 26 -3.69 20.32 -15.05
CA PRO A 26 -2.38 20.92 -15.37
C PRO A 26 -1.37 19.91 -15.91
N PHE A 27 -1.73 19.25 -17.02
CA PHE A 27 -0.92 18.27 -17.74
C PHE A 27 -1.06 18.46 -19.27
N PRO A 28 0.06 18.42 -20.04
CA PRO A 28 1.43 18.03 -19.65
C PRO A 28 2.23 19.07 -18.85
N SER A 29 1.83 20.34 -18.92
CA SER A 29 2.37 21.47 -18.14
C SER A 29 1.24 22.37 -17.63
N SER A 30 1.54 23.42 -16.86
CA SER A 30 0.51 24.41 -16.45
C SER A 30 0.06 25.30 -17.62
N GLU A 31 0.96 25.56 -18.57
CA GLU A 31 0.66 26.39 -19.75
C GLU A 31 -0.22 25.60 -20.73
N GLU A 32 0.13 24.34 -20.96
CA GLU A 32 -0.59 23.39 -21.81
C GLU A 32 -1.67 22.60 -21.03
N ALA A 33 -2.21 23.20 -19.98
CA ALA A 33 -3.24 22.54 -19.17
C ALA A 33 -4.50 22.27 -20.00
N GLN A 34 -5.06 21.07 -19.84
CA GLN A 34 -6.32 20.67 -20.46
C GLN A 34 -7.47 21.34 -19.72
N ARG A 35 -8.28 22.09 -20.46
CA ARG A 35 -9.40 22.88 -19.93
C ARG A 35 -10.63 22.58 -20.75
N ASP A 36 -11.75 22.40 -20.07
CA ASP A 36 -13.06 22.30 -20.70
C ASP A 36 -14.12 22.78 -19.70
N LYS A 37 -15.35 22.94 -20.18
CA LYS A 37 -16.44 23.54 -19.42
C LYS A 37 -17.73 22.76 -19.65
N THR A 38 -18.50 22.57 -18.58
CA THR A 38 -19.84 21.98 -18.68
C THR A 38 -20.82 22.94 -19.36
N ASN A 39 -21.90 22.38 -19.90
CA ASN A 39 -23.11 23.12 -20.20
C ASN A 39 -23.64 23.82 -18.94
N THR A 40 -24.37 24.91 -19.19
CA THR A 40 -25.04 25.68 -18.14
C THR A 40 -26.34 24.99 -17.72
N VAL A 41 -26.46 24.70 -16.44
CA VAL A 41 -27.71 24.27 -15.80
C VAL A 41 -28.33 25.50 -15.16
N LYS A 42 -29.58 25.78 -15.51
CA LYS A 42 -30.25 27.03 -15.14
C LYS A 42 -31.07 26.92 -13.88
N ASN A 43 -31.28 28.06 -13.23
CA ASN A 43 -32.26 28.24 -12.16
C ASN A 43 -32.15 27.24 -10.99
N THR A 44 -30.93 26.96 -10.51
CA THR A 44 -30.75 26.06 -9.37
C THR A 44 -29.40 26.25 -8.67
N SER A 45 -29.44 26.22 -7.33
CA SER A 45 -28.23 26.18 -6.49
C SER A 45 -27.62 24.78 -6.38
N SER A 46 -28.33 23.74 -6.83
CA SER A 46 -27.86 22.35 -6.81
C SER A 46 -27.91 21.69 -8.19
N PRO A 47 -27.11 22.19 -9.16
CA PRO A 47 -27.12 21.72 -10.54
C PRO A 47 -26.52 20.32 -10.70
N GLU A 48 -27.10 19.51 -11.58
CA GLU A 48 -26.55 18.22 -12.00
C GLU A 48 -25.94 18.31 -13.41
N PHE A 49 -24.61 18.24 -13.48
CA PHE A 49 -23.86 18.27 -14.72
C PHE A 49 -23.64 16.84 -15.23
N LYS A 50 -24.36 16.46 -16.30
CA LYS A 50 -24.36 15.09 -16.87
C LYS A 50 -23.27 14.87 -17.93
N GLU A 51 -22.20 15.65 -17.89
CA GLU A 51 -21.10 15.59 -18.85
C GLU A 51 -19.92 14.77 -18.35
N GLN A 52 -19.18 14.20 -19.30
CA GLN A 52 -17.98 13.42 -19.08
C GLN A 52 -16.88 13.92 -20.00
N PHE A 53 -15.71 14.19 -19.42
CA PHE A 53 -14.55 14.68 -20.15
C PHE A 53 -13.47 13.61 -20.15
N LYS A 54 -12.89 13.34 -21.31
CA LYS A 54 -11.76 12.42 -21.47
C LYS A 54 -10.48 13.24 -21.51
N LEU A 55 -9.62 13.07 -20.51
CA LEU A 55 -8.35 13.76 -20.41
C LEU A 55 -7.22 12.88 -20.94
N ASN A 56 -6.34 13.47 -21.73
CA ASN A 56 -5.16 12.81 -22.26
C ASN A 56 -4.08 12.79 -21.17
N ILE A 57 -3.55 11.60 -20.89
CA ILE A 57 -2.54 11.40 -19.86
C ILE A 57 -1.37 10.59 -20.41
N ASN A 58 -0.19 10.79 -19.83
CA ASN A 58 0.94 9.89 -20.00
C ASN A 58 1.48 9.48 -18.62
N ARG A 59 1.29 8.21 -18.26
CA ARG A 59 1.66 7.64 -16.95
C ARG A 59 3.16 7.71 -16.67
N THR A 60 4.00 7.68 -17.70
CA THR A 60 5.47 7.73 -17.54
C THR A 60 5.99 9.16 -17.38
N HIS A 61 5.18 10.16 -17.76
CA HIS A 61 5.58 11.56 -17.73
C HIS A 61 5.65 12.10 -16.29
N ARG A 62 6.79 12.70 -15.93
CA ARG A 62 7.01 13.29 -14.59
C ARG A 62 5.98 14.37 -14.24
N GLY A 63 5.50 15.11 -15.24
CA GLY A 63 4.44 16.11 -15.05
C GLY A 63 3.15 15.48 -14.55
N PHE A 64 2.77 14.30 -15.07
CA PHE A 64 1.57 13.59 -14.63
C PHE A 64 1.67 13.18 -13.16
N LYS A 65 2.81 12.60 -12.75
CA LYS A 65 3.06 12.25 -11.34
C LYS A 65 2.88 13.45 -10.40
N ARG A 66 3.35 14.64 -10.78
CA ARG A 66 3.14 15.87 -10.00
C ARG A 66 1.67 16.28 -9.91
N VAL A 67 0.90 16.10 -10.99
CA VAL A 67 -0.54 16.38 -10.94
C VAL A 67 -1.24 15.45 -9.95
N ILE A 68 -0.87 14.17 -9.93
CA ILE A 68 -1.43 13.19 -9.00
C ILE A 68 -1.08 13.51 -7.55
N GLN A 69 0.20 13.81 -7.27
CA GLN A 69 0.72 13.91 -5.90
C GLN A 69 0.51 15.28 -5.24
N SER A 70 0.45 16.37 -6.00
CA SER A 70 0.45 17.71 -5.39
C SER A 70 -0.48 18.73 -6.02
N LYS A 71 -0.81 18.66 -7.32
CA LYS A 71 -1.66 19.69 -7.95
C LYS A 71 -3.15 19.34 -7.99
N GLY A 72 -3.52 18.15 -8.42
CA GLY A 72 -4.92 17.77 -8.63
C GLY A 72 -5.61 18.49 -9.81
N ILE A 73 -6.94 18.48 -9.80
CA ILE A 73 -7.80 19.16 -10.79
C ILE A 73 -8.43 20.39 -10.13
N LYS A 74 -8.31 21.56 -10.76
CA LYS A 74 -9.00 22.77 -10.32
C LYS A 74 -10.34 22.88 -11.03
N PHE A 75 -11.37 23.25 -10.29
CA PHE A 75 -12.70 23.57 -10.78
C PHE A 75 -13.04 25.01 -10.47
N GLU A 76 -13.62 25.71 -11.43
CA GLU A 76 -14.18 27.04 -11.29
C GLU A 76 -15.66 26.96 -11.58
N ILE A 77 -16.46 27.33 -10.59
CA ILE A 77 -17.90 27.38 -10.69
C ILE A 77 -18.24 28.78 -11.20
N LEU A 78 -18.96 28.82 -12.32
CA LEU A 78 -19.29 30.02 -13.06
C LEU A 78 -20.80 30.21 -13.07
N HIS A 79 -21.25 31.41 -12.74
CA HIS A 79 -22.60 31.87 -13.05
C HIS A 79 -22.61 32.49 -14.44
N LYS A 80 -23.43 31.96 -15.35
CA LYS A 80 -23.62 32.53 -16.67
C LYS A 80 -24.47 33.79 -16.56
N GLY A 81 -23.87 34.93 -16.91
CA GLY A 81 -24.59 36.19 -17.01
C GLY A 81 -25.59 36.18 -18.18
N GLY A 82 -26.54 37.12 -18.16
CA GLY A 82 -27.45 37.35 -19.30
C GLY A 82 -26.72 37.72 -20.59
N LEU A 83 -27.47 37.96 -21.67
CA LEU A 83 -27.01 38.01 -23.08
C LEU A 83 -25.83 38.96 -23.41
N PHE A 84 -25.41 39.85 -22.50
CA PHE A 84 -24.26 40.76 -22.66
C PHE A 84 -23.34 40.82 -21.44
N LYS A 85 -23.53 39.94 -20.44
CA LYS A 85 -22.74 39.92 -19.22
C LYS A 85 -21.75 38.76 -19.29
N THR A 86 -20.51 39.00 -18.88
CA THR A 86 -19.51 37.95 -18.77
C THR A 86 -19.87 36.96 -17.67
N ASP A 87 -19.42 35.72 -17.84
CA ASP A 87 -19.55 34.70 -16.81
C ASP A 87 -18.81 35.15 -15.54
N LYS A 88 -19.47 35.03 -14.39
CA LYS A 88 -18.91 35.40 -13.10
C LYS A 88 -18.47 34.16 -12.35
N VAL A 89 -17.21 34.14 -11.88
CA VAL A 89 -16.74 33.09 -10.95
C VAL A 89 -17.46 33.28 -9.62
N VAL A 90 -18.19 32.25 -9.19
CA VAL A 90 -18.88 32.22 -7.88
C VAL A 90 -18.07 31.46 -6.83
N GLY A 91 -17.13 30.64 -7.27
CA GLY A 91 -16.21 29.95 -6.38
C GLY A 91 -15.29 29.00 -7.15
N SER A 92 -14.34 28.44 -6.42
CA SER A 92 -13.38 27.47 -6.92
C SER A 92 -13.30 26.27 -6.00
N ALA A 93 -13.03 25.10 -6.56
CA ALA A 93 -12.82 23.88 -5.79
C ALA A 93 -11.61 23.13 -6.37
N GLN A 94 -10.91 22.36 -5.55
CA GLN A 94 -9.73 21.62 -5.99
C GLN A 94 -9.83 20.17 -5.52
N LEU A 95 -9.79 19.24 -6.48
CA LEU A 95 -9.81 17.80 -6.20
C LEU A 95 -8.38 17.27 -6.21
N LYS A 96 -7.96 16.65 -5.10
CA LYS A 96 -6.71 15.90 -5.05
C LYS A 96 -6.88 14.55 -5.75
N LEU A 97 -5.81 14.08 -6.39
CA LEU A 97 -5.83 12.86 -7.19
C LEU A 97 -4.99 11.73 -6.59
N GLU A 98 -4.48 11.91 -5.38
CA GLU A 98 -3.63 10.93 -4.66
C GLU A 98 -4.30 9.56 -4.51
N ALA A 99 -5.62 9.52 -4.33
CA ALA A 99 -6.37 8.27 -4.27
C ALA A 99 -6.31 7.44 -5.58
N LEU A 100 -6.00 8.05 -6.73
CA LEU A 100 -5.78 7.32 -7.99
C LEU A 100 -4.50 6.47 -7.98
N GLU A 101 -3.62 6.68 -7.00
CA GLU A 101 -2.45 5.81 -6.82
C GLU A 101 -2.88 4.38 -6.49
N ASN A 102 -3.90 4.22 -5.62
CA ASN A 102 -4.33 2.92 -5.12
C ASN A 102 -5.71 2.48 -5.64
N HIS A 103 -6.52 3.41 -6.17
CA HIS A 103 -7.87 3.14 -6.64
C HIS A 103 -8.07 3.57 -8.09
N ALA A 104 -8.97 2.90 -8.80
CA ALA A 104 -9.32 3.24 -10.19
C ALA A 104 -10.36 4.39 -10.26
N GLU A 105 -10.98 4.72 -9.15
CA GLU A 105 -12.07 5.68 -9.07
C GLU A 105 -11.98 6.55 -7.82
N ILE A 106 -12.18 7.85 -7.99
CA ILE A 106 -12.39 8.81 -6.90
C ILE A 106 -13.81 9.35 -7.03
N ARG A 107 -14.56 9.36 -5.93
CA ARG A 107 -15.81 10.09 -5.80
C ARG A 107 -15.76 10.89 -4.52
N GLU A 108 -15.66 12.21 -4.65
CA GLU A 108 -15.50 13.11 -3.52
C GLU A 108 -16.48 14.29 -3.60
N ILE A 109 -16.83 14.79 -2.43
CA ILE A 109 -17.58 16.03 -2.25
C ILE A 109 -16.58 17.06 -1.71
N ILE A 110 -16.19 18.01 -2.54
CA ILE A 110 -15.20 19.04 -2.21
C ILE A 110 -15.88 20.38 -1.91
N ASP A 111 -15.33 21.14 -0.97
CA ASP A 111 -15.86 22.46 -0.63
C ASP A 111 -15.56 23.48 -1.73
N VAL A 112 -16.56 24.32 -2.01
CA VAL A 112 -16.42 25.47 -2.89
C VAL A 112 -15.91 26.65 -2.07
N MET A 113 -14.79 27.21 -2.52
CA MET A 113 -14.02 28.26 -1.85
C MET A 113 -14.05 29.55 -2.66
N ASP A 114 -14.17 30.67 -1.97
CA ASP A 114 -13.93 32.02 -2.50
C ASP A 114 -12.59 32.52 -1.93
N GLY A 115 -11.53 32.35 -2.73
CA GLY A 115 -10.15 32.53 -2.26
C GLY A 115 -9.82 31.56 -1.12
N ARG A 116 -9.69 32.08 0.10
CA ARG A 116 -9.42 31.28 1.32
C ARG A 116 -10.67 30.98 2.14
N LYS A 117 -11.82 31.56 1.80
CA LYS A 117 -13.05 31.47 2.59
C LYS A 117 -13.95 30.37 2.03
N ALA A 118 -14.45 29.48 2.89
CA ALA A 118 -15.46 28.51 2.49
C ALA A 118 -16.80 29.21 2.20
N THR A 119 -17.43 28.85 1.09
CA THR A 119 -18.72 29.46 0.67
C THR A 119 -19.93 28.73 1.24
N GLY A 120 -19.73 27.53 1.81
CA GLY A 120 -20.80 26.63 2.25
C GLY A 120 -21.34 25.71 1.14
N GLY A 121 -21.12 26.07 -0.13
CA GLY A 121 -21.42 25.21 -1.27
C GLY A 121 -20.40 24.09 -1.44
N LYS A 122 -20.83 22.99 -2.06
CA LYS A 122 -19.99 21.82 -2.32
C LYS A 122 -20.12 21.39 -3.78
N LEU A 123 -19.08 20.73 -4.28
CA LEU A 123 -19.04 20.13 -5.60
C LEU A 123 -18.74 18.63 -5.46
N GLU A 124 -19.66 17.80 -5.94
CA GLU A 124 -19.47 16.36 -6.05
C GLU A 124 -18.86 16.03 -7.42
N VAL A 125 -17.67 15.43 -7.40
CA VAL A 125 -16.90 15.08 -8.60
C VAL A 125 -16.56 13.59 -8.56
N ARG A 126 -16.57 12.99 -9.75
CA ARG A 126 -16.15 11.61 -9.97
C ARG A 126 -15.06 11.58 -11.03
N VAL A 127 -13.91 10.99 -10.71
CA VAL A 127 -12.79 10.80 -11.63
C VAL A 127 -12.52 9.30 -11.74
N LYS A 128 -12.27 8.84 -12.96
CA LYS A 128 -11.96 7.44 -13.25
C LYS A 128 -10.70 7.32 -14.07
N ILE A 129 -9.92 6.30 -13.76
CA ILE A 129 -8.81 5.83 -14.58
C ILE A 129 -9.01 4.33 -14.83
N ARG A 130 -8.52 3.83 -15.97
CA ARG A 130 -8.67 2.43 -16.35
C ARG A 130 -8.16 1.45 -15.28
N GLU A 131 -6.99 1.76 -14.72
CA GLU A 131 -6.31 0.99 -13.69
C GLU A 131 -5.66 1.98 -12.72
N PRO A 132 -5.56 1.67 -11.42
CA PRO A 132 -4.81 2.48 -10.47
C PRO A 132 -3.37 2.68 -10.93
N LEU A 133 -2.73 3.76 -10.49
CA LEU A 133 -1.37 4.08 -10.93
C LEU A 133 -0.32 3.14 -10.34
N SER A 134 -0.61 2.49 -9.21
CA SER A 134 0.20 1.39 -8.65
C SER A 134 0.12 0.11 -9.50
N GLY A 135 -0.88 -0.01 -10.39
CA GLY A 135 -1.15 -1.20 -11.18
C GLY A 135 -1.89 -2.32 -10.41
N VAL A 136 -2.25 -2.12 -9.14
CA VAL A 136 -3.01 -3.09 -8.32
C VAL A 136 -4.05 -2.33 -7.49
N ASP A 137 -5.34 -2.61 -7.71
CA ASP A 137 -6.44 -2.06 -6.90
C ASP A 137 -6.49 -2.83 -5.57
N LEU A 138 -5.92 -2.22 -4.52
CA LEU A 138 -5.91 -2.80 -3.18
C LEU A 138 -7.05 -2.17 -2.38
N GLN A 139 -8.18 -2.87 -2.28
CA GLN A 139 -9.24 -2.49 -1.35
C GLN A 139 -8.92 -3.05 0.05
N PRO A 140 -8.67 -2.21 1.07
CA PRO A 140 -8.48 -2.68 2.43
C PRO A 140 -9.82 -3.18 2.99
N VAL A 141 -9.91 -4.48 3.28
CA VAL A 141 -11.05 -5.08 3.97
C VAL A 141 -10.71 -5.17 5.46
N THR A 142 -11.53 -4.54 6.30
CA THR A 142 -11.42 -4.65 7.77
C THR A 142 -12.37 -5.74 8.25
N GLU A 143 -11.83 -6.93 8.53
CA GLU A 143 -12.60 -8.01 9.15
C GLU A 143 -12.49 -7.93 10.68
N LYS A 144 -13.61 -8.13 11.38
CA LYS A 144 -13.62 -8.28 12.84
C LYS A 144 -13.30 -9.73 13.19
N TRP A 145 -12.05 -9.96 13.59
CA TRP A 145 -11.60 -11.28 14.01
C TRP A 145 -12.07 -11.56 15.44
N LEU A 146 -12.81 -12.66 15.63
CA LEU A 146 -13.06 -13.22 16.94
C LEU A 146 -11.79 -13.98 17.37
N VAL A 147 -11.13 -13.51 18.43
CA VAL A 147 -9.96 -14.20 19.01
C VAL A 147 -10.47 -15.16 20.07
N LEU A 148 -10.32 -16.47 19.83
CA LEU A 148 -10.59 -17.50 20.83
C LEU A 148 -9.29 -17.77 21.60
N GLU A 149 -9.24 -17.35 22.86
CA GLU A 149 -8.15 -17.75 23.76
C GLU A 149 -8.29 -19.23 24.11
N SER A 150 -7.27 -20.02 23.77
CA SER A 150 -7.17 -21.41 24.19
C SER A 150 -6.75 -21.47 25.66
N LEU A 151 -7.69 -21.79 26.55
CA LEU A 151 -7.38 -22.09 27.95
C LEU A 151 -6.61 -23.41 28.04
N SER A 152 -5.29 -23.34 28.04
CA SER A 152 -4.43 -24.49 28.31
C SER A 152 -3.24 -24.10 29.18
N SER A 153 -3.51 -23.93 30.48
CA SER A 153 -2.75 -24.63 31.54
C SER A 153 -3.54 -24.55 32.85
N LEU A 154 -4.50 -25.47 33.04
CA LEU A 154 -4.83 -25.88 34.40
C LEU A 154 -3.58 -26.57 34.96
N SER A 155 -2.85 -25.87 35.81
CA SER A 155 -1.79 -26.45 36.63
C SER A 155 -2.39 -27.59 37.46
N PRO A 156 -1.75 -28.77 37.55
CA PRO A 156 -2.19 -29.81 38.48
C PRO A 156 -2.03 -29.32 39.92
N PRO A 157 -2.94 -29.65 40.86
CA PRO A 157 -2.77 -29.26 42.26
C PRO A 157 -1.57 -30.00 42.86
N GLU A 158 -0.71 -29.24 43.55
CA GLU A 158 0.41 -29.76 44.33
C GLU A 158 -0.09 -30.74 45.41
N LYS A 159 0.48 -31.96 45.44
CA LYS A 159 0.38 -32.87 46.59
C LYS A 159 1.78 -33.04 47.22
N PRO A 160 1.89 -33.12 48.57
CA PRO A 160 3.19 -33.12 49.25
C PRO A 160 3.91 -34.48 49.14
N LYS A 161 5.25 -34.39 49.27
CA LYS A 161 6.26 -35.45 49.28
C LYS A 161 5.86 -36.73 50.03
N GLU A 162 6.01 -37.89 49.37
CA GLU A 162 6.42 -39.13 50.04
C GLU A 162 7.18 -40.09 49.08
N ARG A 163 8.33 -40.57 49.60
CA ARG A 163 9.27 -41.65 49.19
C ARG A 163 9.31 -42.22 47.75
N ALA A 164 10.54 -42.28 47.24
CA ALA A 164 11.01 -43.12 46.12
C ALA A 164 11.01 -44.64 46.48
N PRO A 165 11.36 -45.61 45.57
CA PRO A 165 11.89 -45.46 44.21
C PRO A 165 11.40 -46.47 43.13
N SER A 166 11.83 -46.19 41.89
CA SER A 166 12.41 -47.14 40.92
C SER A 166 11.54 -47.87 39.86
N PRO A 167 12.17 -48.23 38.70
CA PRO A 167 11.63 -48.00 37.35
C PRO A 167 11.52 -49.26 36.48
N ARG A 168 10.69 -49.23 35.43
CA ARG A 168 10.72 -50.07 34.19
C ARG A 168 9.36 -49.94 33.48
N SER A 169 9.17 -49.89 32.17
CA SER A 169 9.96 -50.24 30.99
C SER A 169 9.34 -49.52 29.77
N LYS A 170 10.16 -49.22 28.74
CA LYS A 170 9.71 -49.17 27.32
C LYS A 170 9.27 -50.61 26.89
N PRO A 171 8.86 -50.96 25.64
CA PRO A 171 8.77 -50.17 24.39
C PRO A 171 7.56 -50.54 23.46
N ARG A 172 7.54 -49.87 22.29
CA ARG A 172 7.50 -50.48 20.94
C ARG A 172 6.20 -50.45 20.12
N HIS A 173 6.45 -50.16 18.83
CA HIS A 173 5.75 -50.61 17.61
C HIS A 173 4.46 -49.88 17.21
N GLU A 174 4.15 -49.64 15.94
CA GLU A 174 4.84 -49.52 14.64
C GLU A 174 3.70 -49.27 13.64
N ALA A 175 3.93 -48.48 12.58
CA ALA A 175 3.21 -48.51 11.30
C ALA A 175 1.68 -48.21 11.31
N ALA A 176 1.04 -47.66 10.29
CA ALA A 176 1.42 -46.95 9.09
C ALA A 176 0.13 -46.35 8.50
N SER A 177 0.30 -45.29 7.71
CA SER A 177 -0.52 -44.93 6.54
C SER A 177 -1.95 -44.40 6.70
N ARG A 178 -2.09 -43.13 6.27
CA ARG A 178 -3.15 -42.49 5.44
C ARG A 178 -3.39 -41.09 6.03
N GLY A 179 -2.98 -40.00 5.39
CA GLY A 179 -3.40 -39.58 4.06
C GLY A 179 -4.48 -38.51 4.22
N SER A 180 -4.16 -37.31 3.75
CA SER A 180 -5.04 -36.19 3.40
C SER A 180 -5.34 -35.04 4.38
N HIS A 181 -4.91 -33.86 3.90
CA HIS A 181 -5.54 -32.53 3.97
C HIS A 181 -5.25 -31.60 5.17
N SER A 182 -4.12 -30.91 5.01
CA SER A 182 -3.96 -29.45 5.11
C SER A 182 -4.72 -28.73 6.22
N ASN A 183 -4.13 -28.75 7.41
CA ASN A 183 -4.32 -27.72 8.42
C ASN A 183 -3.89 -26.35 7.86
N SER A 184 -4.85 -25.47 7.63
CA SER A 184 -4.63 -24.03 7.52
C SER A 184 -4.24 -23.47 8.89
N CYS A 185 -2.98 -23.69 9.27
CA CYS A 185 -2.32 -22.90 10.29
C CYS A 185 -1.83 -21.61 9.61
N PRO A 186 -2.09 -20.40 10.14
CA PRO A 186 -1.44 -19.20 9.65
C PRO A 186 0.08 -19.42 9.74
N PRO A 187 0.88 -18.96 8.75
CA PRO A 187 2.33 -19.06 8.88
C PRO A 187 2.75 -18.23 10.11
N GLN A 188 3.18 -18.91 11.17
CA GLN A 188 3.95 -18.30 12.24
C GLN A 188 5.29 -17.91 11.62
N TYR A 189 5.34 -16.74 11.00
CA TYR A 189 6.57 -16.20 10.45
C TYR A 189 7.61 -16.12 11.57
N LYS A 190 8.76 -16.75 11.35
CA LYS A 190 9.91 -16.63 12.24
C LYS A 190 10.74 -15.42 11.81
N LEU A 191 11.40 -14.77 12.78
CA LEU A 191 12.34 -13.68 12.51
C LEU A 191 13.40 -14.09 11.47
N HIS A 192 13.77 -13.16 10.60
CA HIS A 192 14.72 -13.33 9.50
C HIS A 192 15.63 -12.13 9.34
N SER A 193 16.69 -12.22 8.53
CA SER A 193 17.38 -10.99 8.11
C SER A 193 16.49 -10.16 7.20
N PHE A 194 16.30 -8.89 7.56
CA PHE A 194 15.55 -7.93 6.76
C PHE A 194 16.24 -7.69 5.42
N SER A 195 17.57 -7.59 5.43
CA SER A 195 18.38 -7.37 4.23
C SER A 195 18.28 -8.53 3.24
N LEU A 196 18.21 -9.78 3.73
CA LEU A 196 18.01 -10.94 2.85
C LEU A 196 16.61 -10.99 2.26
N LEU A 197 15.58 -10.65 3.04
CA LEU A 197 14.21 -10.56 2.52
C LEU A 197 14.07 -9.48 1.46
N ASP A 198 14.66 -8.30 1.66
CA ASP A 198 14.66 -7.23 0.66
C ASP A 198 15.43 -7.65 -0.61
N TYR A 199 16.58 -8.32 -0.45
CA TYR A 199 17.33 -8.87 -1.58
C TYR A 199 16.51 -9.88 -2.39
N ASP A 200 15.82 -10.80 -1.72
CA ASP A 200 14.96 -11.78 -2.37
C ASP A 200 13.73 -11.12 -3.02
N ARG A 201 13.14 -10.09 -2.38
CA ARG A 201 12.03 -9.30 -2.95
C ARG A 201 12.46 -8.70 -4.29
N GLU A 202 13.59 -7.98 -4.32
CA GLU A 202 14.10 -7.35 -5.53
C GLU A 202 14.44 -8.37 -6.61
N ARG A 203 15.02 -9.51 -6.23
CA ARG A 203 15.34 -10.59 -7.17
C ARG A 203 14.08 -11.20 -7.80
N LEU A 204 13.03 -11.41 -7.01
CA LEU A 204 11.74 -11.92 -7.48
C LEU A 204 11.01 -10.88 -8.34
N GLU A 205 11.05 -9.61 -7.95
CA GLU A 205 10.46 -8.50 -8.69
C GLU A 205 11.12 -8.29 -10.06
N ARG A 206 12.45 -8.41 -10.13
CA ARG A 206 13.19 -8.42 -11.40
C ARG A 206 12.72 -9.56 -12.31
N LYS A 207 12.62 -10.78 -11.78
CA LYS A 207 12.10 -11.93 -12.55
C LYS A 207 10.68 -11.69 -13.03
N LEU A 208 9.77 -11.25 -12.17
CA LEU A 208 8.38 -10.94 -12.53
C LEU A 208 8.30 -9.84 -13.61
N SER A 209 9.18 -8.85 -13.54
CA SER A 209 9.27 -7.79 -14.54
C SER A 209 9.73 -8.32 -15.90
N ASP A 210 10.65 -9.28 -15.93
CA ASP A 210 11.12 -9.89 -17.17
C ASP A 210 10.01 -10.73 -17.84
N TYR A 211 9.18 -11.43 -17.07
CA TYR A 211 7.99 -12.12 -17.60
C TYR A 211 7.01 -11.14 -18.25
N ARG A 212 6.73 -10.03 -17.56
CA ARG A 212 5.85 -8.96 -18.08
C ARG A 212 6.41 -8.33 -19.36
N LYS A 213 7.72 -8.06 -19.42
CA LYS A 213 8.39 -7.52 -20.61
C LYS A 213 8.35 -8.49 -21.79
N ASN A 214 8.42 -9.77 -21.52
CA ASN A 214 8.40 -10.81 -22.55
C ASN A 214 6.99 -11.25 -22.95
N HIS A 215 5.94 -10.53 -22.51
CA HIS A 215 4.53 -10.87 -22.72
C HIS A 215 4.17 -12.31 -22.31
N ARG A 216 4.83 -12.81 -21.26
CA ARG A 216 4.56 -14.12 -20.66
C ARG A 216 3.91 -13.96 -19.30
N ASP A 217 2.92 -14.78 -19.02
CA ASP A 217 2.34 -14.82 -17.68
C ASP A 217 3.36 -15.39 -16.68
N PRO A 218 3.62 -14.69 -15.56
CA PRO A 218 4.54 -15.20 -14.55
C PRO A 218 3.96 -16.45 -13.88
N PRO A 219 4.78 -17.48 -13.59
CA PRO A 219 4.32 -18.68 -12.90
C PRO A 219 3.63 -18.35 -11.56
N PRO A 220 2.52 -19.02 -11.23
CA PRO A 220 1.79 -18.76 -9.99
C PRO A 220 2.69 -18.93 -8.76
N ASP A 221 3.58 -19.91 -8.75
CA ASP A 221 4.53 -20.14 -7.65
C ASP A 221 5.45 -18.92 -7.41
N LEU A 222 5.89 -18.27 -8.49
CA LEU A 222 6.75 -17.09 -8.42
C LEU A 222 5.99 -15.89 -7.83
N ILE A 223 4.72 -15.74 -8.21
CA ILE A 223 3.84 -14.70 -7.64
C ILE A 223 3.61 -14.97 -6.16
N HIS A 224 3.32 -16.21 -5.78
CA HIS A 224 3.12 -16.60 -4.38
C HIS A 224 4.37 -16.36 -3.54
N GLN A 225 5.56 -16.73 -4.06
CA GLN A 225 6.83 -16.46 -3.38
C GLN A 225 7.06 -14.95 -3.17
N HIS A 226 6.80 -14.14 -4.20
CA HIS A 226 6.97 -12.69 -4.08
C HIS A 226 6.00 -12.08 -3.05
N LYS A 227 4.74 -12.52 -3.07
CA LYS A 227 3.74 -12.11 -2.06
C LYS A 227 4.15 -12.54 -0.65
N ASP A 228 4.60 -13.77 -0.45
CA ASP A 228 5.02 -14.28 0.86
C ASP A 228 6.20 -13.47 1.43
N VAL A 229 7.19 -13.13 0.60
CA VAL A 229 8.31 -12.26 1.01
C VAL A 229 7.82 -10.86 1.41
N ILE A 230 6.88 -10.27 0.66
CA ILE A 230 6.28 -8.97 1.00
C ILE A 230 5.54 -9.05 2.34
N HIS A 231 4.69 -10.06 2.52
CA HIS A 231 3.94 -10.24 3.77
C HIS A 231 4.88 -10.44 4.95
N ARG A 232 5.95 -11.22 4.78
CA ARG A 232 6.95 -11.44 5.82
C ARG A 232 7.73 -10.17 6.19
N LEU A 233 8.11 -9.35 5.19
CA LEU A 233 8.74 -8.04 5.43
C LEU A 233 7.83 -7.12 6.24
N GLN A 234 6.56 -7.02 5.86
CA GLN A 234 5.57 -6.21 6.57
C GLN A 234 5.35 -6.69 8.00
N TRP A 235 5.19 -8.00 8.18
CA TRP A 235 5.03 -8.62 9.49
C TRP A 235 6.25 -8.32 10.39
N GLN A 236 7.46 -8.55 9.89
CA GLN A 236 8.68 -8.35 10.68
C GLN A 236 8.91 -6.87 11.00
N LYS A 237 8.60 -5.96 10.08
CA LYS A 237 8.64 -4.51 10.33
C LYS A 237 7.70 -4.13 11.47
N ALA A 238 6.46 -4.60 11.46
CA ALA A 238 5.49 -4.31 12.52
C ALA A 238 5.93 -4.89 13.89
N GLN A 239 6.56 -6.07 13.90
CA GLN A 239 7.12 -6.66 15.12
C GLN A 239 8.30 -5.85 15.66
N LEU A 240 9.18 -5.37 14.78
CA LEU A 240 10.37 -4.61 15.17
C LEU A 240 10.09 -3.15 15.54
N GLU A 241 9.02 -2.53 15.01
CA GLU A 241 8.60 -1.17 15.36
C GLU A 241 8.11 -1.05 16.81
N ARG A 242 7.57 -2.13 17.39
CA ARG A 242 7.12 -2.20 18.80
C ARG A 242 7.96 -3.15 19.64
N ALA A 243 9.18 -3.46 19.19
CA ALA A 243 9.96 -4.54 19.80
C ALA A 243 10.41 -4.22 21.24
N SER A 244 10.21 -5.20 22.12
CA SER A 244 10.84 -5.18 23.44
C SER A 244 12.35 -5.43 23.33
N PRO A 245 13.15 -5.01 24.33
CA PRO A 245 14.59 -5.31 24.36
C PRO A 245 14.91 -6.82 24.26
N ALA A 246 14.01 -7.68 24.74
CA ALA A 246 14.11 -9.14 24.61
C ALA A 246 13.96 -9.58 23.14
N LEU A 247 12.97 -9.05 22.42
CA LEU A 247 12.75 -9.36 21.00
C LEU A 247 13.89 -8.86 20.11
N LEU A 248 14.47 -7.69 20.41
CA LEU A 248 15.66 -7.20 19.70
C LEU A 248 16.89 -8.10 19.94
N THR A 249 17.03 -8.66 21.14
CA THR A 249 18.11 -9.61 21.46
C THR A 249 17.88 -10.95 20.74
N GLU A 250 16.63 -11.41 20.66
CA GLU A 250 16.27 -12.59 19.85
C GLU A 250 16.57 -12.35 18.37
N TYR A 251 16.23 -11.17 17.84
CA TYR A 251 16.53 -10.77 16.48
C TYR A 251 18.03 -10.76 16.20
N GLU A 252 18.82 -10.21 17.12
CA GLU A 252 20.28 -10.22 17.04
C GLU A 252 20.84 -11.65 16.97
N ASN A 253 20.31 -12.57 17.80
CA ASN A 253 20.71 -13.98 17.78
C ASN A 253 20.37 -14.66 16.45
N VAL A 254 19.23 -14.30 15.85
CA VAL A 254 18.85 -14.79 14.53
C VAL A 254 19.82 -14.30 13.46
N LEU A 255 20.17 -13.01 13.45
CA LEU A 255 21.17 -12.47 12.51
C LEU A 255 22.54 -13.15 12.68
N ARG A 256 22.98 -13.39 13.92
CA ARG A 256 24.25 -14.10 14.20
C ARG A 256 24.25 -15.52 13.63
N ARG A 257 23.13 -16.25 13.73
CA ARG A 257 22.97 -17.57 13.11
C ARG A 257 23.05 -17.49 11.58
N PHE A 258 22.47 -16.46 10.97
CA PHE A 258 22.59 -16.23 9.52
C PHE A 258 24.03 -15.94 9.09
N VAL A 259 24.74 -15.09 9.82
CA VAL A 259 26.17 -14.80 9.58
C VAL A 259 26.99 -16.08 9.65
N GLN A 260 26.78 -16.91 10.68
CA GLN A 260 27.49 -18.18 10.81
C GLN A 260 27.19 -19.13 9.65
N GLY A 261 25.91 -19.36 9.33
CA GLY A 261 25.52 -20.28 8.26
C GLY A 261 25.97 -19.83 6.86
N LEU A 262 25.96 -18.52 6.59
CA LEU A 262 26.46 -17.96 5.33
C LEU A 262 27.99 -18.03 5.25
N SER A 263 28.71 -17.79 6.36
CA SER A 263 30.16 -17.95 6.43
C SER A 263 30.58 -19.39 6.14
N GLU A 264 29.89 -20.37 6.73
CA GLU A 264 30.11 -21.80 6.45
C GLU A 264 29.80 -22.14 4.99
N SER A 265 28.74 -21.56 4.42
CA SER A 265 28.40 -21.72 3.01
C SER A 265 29.47 -21.14 2.07
N VAL A 266 30.02 -19.96 2.38
CA VAL A 266 31.12 -19.34 1.63
C VAL A 266 32.35 -20.27 1.64
N LYS A 267 32.74 -20.77 2.82
CA LYS A 267 33.87 -21.70 2.96
C LYS A 267 33.64 -22.98 2.15
N LYS A 268 32.43 -23.54 2.22
CA LYS A 268 32.03 -24.74 1.47
C LYS A 268 32.11 -24.51 -0.04
N TYR A 269 31.48 -23.48 -0.58
CA TYR A 269 31.50 -23.21 -2.02
C TYR A 269 32.90 -22.85 -2.53
N SER A 270 33.69 -22.14 -1.71
CA SER A 270 35.11 -21.88 -2.02
C SER A 270 35.92 -23.18 -2.11
N SER A 271 35.75 -24.10 -1.15
CA SER A 271 36.42 -25.41 -1.14
C SER A 271 36.02 -26.32 -2.30
N GLN A 272 34.79 -26.15 -2.81
CA GLN A 272 34.25 -26.91 -3.94
C GLN A 272 34.60 -26.28 -5.30
N GLY A 273 35.32 -25.15 -5.32
CA GLY A 273 35.68 -24.44 -6.54
C GLY A 273 34.51 -23.70 -7.21
N ASN A 274 33.34 -23.64 -6.59
CA ASN A 274 32.17 -22.94 -7.13
C ASN A 274 32.25 -21.44 -6.81
N ARG A 275 32.99 -20.71 -7.65
CA ARG A 275 33.31 -19.28 -7.45
C ARG A 275 32.06 -18.39 -7.44
N ASP A 276 31.06 -18.70 -8.26
CA ASP A 276 29.83 -17.90 -8.34
C ASP A 276 28.94 -18.08 -7.12
N ALA A 277 28.76 -19.31 -6.65
CA ALA A 277 28.01 -19.57 -5.42
C ALA A 277 28.73 -19.01 -4.18
N ALA A 278 30.07 -19.08 -4.15
CA ALA A 278 30.86 -18.47 -3.07
C ALA A 278 30.71 -16.94 -3.06
N LYS A 279 30.69 -16.30 -4.24
CA LYS A 279 30.49 -14.85 -4.38
C LYS A 279 29.09 -14.42 -3.97
N ASP A 280 28.04 -15.17 -4.36
CA ASP A 280 26.66 -14.90 -3.95
C ASP A 280 26.50 -15.04 -2.42
N ALA A 281 27.01 -16.12 -1.85
CA ALA A 281 26.98 -16.35 -0.40
C ALA A 281 27.74 -15.26 0.37
N LEU A 282 28.87 -14.79 -0.16
CA LEU A 282 29.64 -13.68 0.43
C LEU A 282 28.88 -12.35 0.34
N GLY A 283 28.19 -12.10 -0.76
CA GLY A 283 27.33 -10.92 -0.92
C GLY A 283 26.22 -10.89 0.12
N ARG A 284 25.53 -12.02 0.29
CA ARG A 284 24.49 -12.19 1.32
C ARG A 284 25.05 -12.05 2.74
N LEU A 285 26.22 -12.62 3.01
CA LEU A 285 26.89 -12.51 4.30
C LEU A 285 27.09 -11.04 4.69
N LYS A 286 27.66 -10.24 3.78
CA LYS A 286 27.91 -8.81 4.00
C LYS A 286 26.62 -8.02 4.26
N MET A 287 25.52 -8.37 3.60
CA MET A 287 24.22 -7.74 3.85
C MET A 287 23.75 -7.96 5.29
N VAL A 288 23.86 -9.20 5.80
CA VAL A 288 23.47 -9.53 7.18
C VAL A 288 24.42 -8.90 8.19
N GLU A 289 25.73 -8.85 7.91
CA GLU A 289 26.73 -8.21 8.77
C GLU A 289 26.44 -6.70 8.92
N ASN A 290 26.19 -6.00 7.82
CA ASN A 290 25.83 -4.58 7.83
C ASN A 290 24.54 -4.30 8.62
N GLU A 291 23.57 -5.21 8.52
CA GLU A 291 22.32 -5.14 9.27
C GLU A 291 22.55 -5.31 10.77
N LEU A 292 23.36 -6.30 11.15
CA LEU A 292 23.73 -6.56 12.54
C LEU A 292 24.49 -5.38 13.16
N GLU A 293 25.42 -4.76 12.41
CA GLU A 293 26.09 -3.54 12.86
C GLU A 293 25.12 -2.37 13.06
N SER A 294 24.18 -2.21 12.14
CA SER A 294 23.19 -1.13 12.20
C SER A 294 22.24 -1.31 13.39
N LEU A 295 21.88 -2.55 13.72
CA LEU A 295 21.11 -2.88 14.92
C LEU A 295 21.89 -2.54 16.20
N LYS A 296 23.19 -2.86 16.25
CA LYS A 296 24.05 -2.53 17.41
C LYS A 296 24.20 -1.03 17.59
N ARG A 297 24.45 -0.28 16.50
CA ARG A 297 24.55 1.19 16.53
C ARG A 297 23.31 1.85 17.12
N LYS A 298 22.11 1.37 16.73
CA LYS A 298 20.81 1.86 17.25
C LYS A 298 20.55 1.53 18.73
N ARG A 299 21.33 0.62 19.33
CA ARG A 299 21.19 0.23 20.75
C ARG A 299 22.16 0.99 21.66
N THR A 300 23.27 1.49 21.10
CA THR A 300 24.33 2.22 21.82
C THR A 300 24.23 3.75 21.70
N GLY A 301 23.34 4.27 20.85
CA GLY A 301 23.06 5.70 20.71
C GLY A 301 21.64 6.00 21.12
#